data_AF-A0A3D2RX62-F1
#
_entry.id   AF-A0A3D2RX62-F1
#
_cell.length_a   1.000
_cell.length_b   1.000
_cell.length_c   1.000
_cell.angle_alpha   90.00
_cell.angle_beta   90.00
_cell.angle_gamma   90.00
#
_symmetry.space_group_name_H-M   'P 1'
#
loop_
_entity.id
_entity.type
_entity.pdbx_description
1 polymer ?
#
loop_
_entity_poly.entity_id
_entity_poly.type
_entity_poly.pdbx_seq_one_letter_code
_entity_poly.pdbx_strand_id
1 'polypeptide(L)'
;GGLSPFVIIMSSGFFSHNTSLFFTALFTLFFFRTIRKGKLSDSLIAGVSLGICLNARILTAIGIGLPYAFYAGYLMLTKKKVYILRFAVMLAGFLIMVGVLASFNYLTNGHPMLTGYEVLWGSDHNPGFGHSAWGEPHTLKRGLIQNLNNFNALNKYLFEWCIPSTFFVMLFFVGGRCTQWDYLLIASTFSLSFVYFFYWYQGWCFGPRFMYESACPLILLTARGIIHTPDIVKEKFQSKLSKGNLRYFLSLIISFCVCVALCVNVPVLIKLYSDDYWGVNTEVQQAIEREKLSNAVVFVNSYYGSVLALNSPQLDSEIIYVRDLGVKNKLMMDYYPERKYYLASGGDIQEIFSFYYDDTGELAVKNGGFETGTLDGWQVDGNAWGITDRERGGWRGNFHAESLVGGEEATGMMKSDMFTVTGRLIGISLNGWNRDPLRPNQCVLKDSLTNEVLRTILPPNQDAFSTKFWDVSDLVGRKVYLMIVDNDDDTLKKGGFAWIGLNAVYQLE
;
A
#
# COMPACT_ATOMS: atom_id res chain seq x y z
N GLY A 1 -20.54 2.68 18.82
CA GLY A 1 -19.45 1.71 19.05
C GLY A 1 -19.20 0.92 17.79
N GLY A 2 -19.80 -0.26 17.67
CA GLY A 2 -19.62 -1.14 16.49
C GLY A 2 -20.07 -0.57 15.14
N LEU A 3 -20.87 0.49 15.13
CA LEU A 3 -21.28 1.22 13.91
C LEU A 3 -20.46 2.49 13.64
N SER A 4 -19.33 2.69 14.34
CA SER A 4 -18.45 3.84 14.10
C SER A 4 -17.76 3.66 12.74
N PRO A 5 -17.96 4.56 11.76
CA PRO A 5 -17.30 4.43 10.46
C PRO A 5 -15.78 4.49 10.55
N PHE A 6 -15.24 5.35 11.41
CA PHE A 6 -13.79 5.39 11.65
C PHE A 6 -13.25 4.05 12.15
N VAL A 7 -13.95 3.39 13.09
CA VAL A 7 -13.56 2.05 13.56
C VAL A 7 -13.65 1.03 12.42
N ILE A 8 -14.75 1.01 11.66
CA ILE A 8 -14.96 0.03 10.58
C ILE A 8 -13.90 0.18 9.48
N ILE A 9 -13.70 1.41 8.96
CA ILE A 9 -12.78 1.67 7.82
C ILE A 9 -11.33 1.43 8.22
N MET A 10 -10.91 1.86 9.40
CA MET A 10 -9.56 1.54 9.90
C MET A 10 -9.40 0.03 10.16
N SER A 11 -10.46 -0.63 10.64
CA SER A 11 -10.48 -2.09 10.89
C SER A 11 -10.39 -2.92 9.61
N SER A 12 -10.87 -2.42 8.48
CA SER A 12 -10.67 -3.06 7.16
C SER A 12 -9.25 -2.92 6.62
N GLY A 13 -8.41 -2.09 7.22
CA GLY A 13 -6.99 -2.00 6.88
C GLY A 13 -6.14 -3.04 7.62
N PHE A 14 -5.03 -3.44 7.01
CA PHE A 14 -4.02 -4.32 7.62
C PHE A 14 -3.06 -3.58 8.59
N PHE A 15 -3.50 -2.44 9.15
CA PHE A 15 -2.66 -1.63 10.04
C PHE A 15 -2.57 -2.20 11.46
N SER A 16 -1.40 -2.01 12.10
CA SER A 16 -1.19 -2.37 13.51
C SER A 16 -2.10 -1.64 14.50
N HIS A 17 -2.75 -0.55 14.07
CA HIS A 17 -3.76 0.20 14.81
C HIS A 17 -4.90 -0.67 15.35
N ASN A 18 -5.33 -1.69 14.60
CA ASN A 18 -6.44 -2.55 14.99
C ASN A 18 -6.07 -3.45 16.17
N THR A 19 -4.89 -4.07 16.09
CA THR A 19 -4.29 -4.83 17.19
C THR A 19 -4.15 -3.93 18.42
N SER A 20 -3.62 -2.72 18.26
CA SER A 20 -3.45 -1.78 19.37
C SER A 20 -4.76 -1.32 20.00
N LEU A 21 -5.82 -1.05 19.21
CA LEU A 21 -7.14 -0.69 19.74
C LEU A 21 -7.75 -1.84 20.55
N PHE A 22 -7.68 -3.08 20.05
CA PHE A 22 -8.20 -4.25 20.76
C PHE A 22 -7.51 -4.43 22.11
N PHE A 23 -6.17 -4.43 22.12
CA PHE A 23 -5.41 -4.59 23.37
C PHE A 23 -5.48 -3.38 24.30
N THR A 24 -5.71 -2.17 23.77
CA THR A 24 -6.05 -0.97 24.57
C THR A 24 -7.39 -1.13 25.29
N ALA A 25 -8.41 -1.64 24.59
CA ALA A 25 -9.72 -1.91 25.18
C ALA A 25 -9.64 -3.03 26.23
N LEU A 26 -8.88 -4.09 25.94
CA LEU A 26 -8.62 -5.21 26.86
C LEU A 26 -7.88 -4.73 28.12
N PHE A 27 -6.80 -3.96 27.94
CA PHE A 27 -6.08 -3.32 29.04
C PHE A 27 -7.01 -2.46 29.90
N THR A 28 -7.80 -1.57 29.29
CA THR A 28 -8.71 -0.65 30.00
C THR A 28 -9.74 -1.44 30.84
N LEU A 29 -10.36 -2.47 30.24
CA LEU A 29 -11.31 -3.34 30.92
C LEU A 29 -10.67 -4.03 32.12
N PHE A 30 -9.52 -4.67 31.92
CA PHE A 30 -8.87 -5.47 32.96
C PHE A 30 -8.17 -4.62 34.02
N PHE A 31 -7.77 -3.39 33.70
CA PHE A 31 -7.33 -2.40 34.69
C PHE A 31 -8.48 -2.05 35.65
N PHE A 32 -9.68 -1.74 35.14
CA PHE A 32 -10.84 -1.48 35.99
C PHE A 32 -11.28 -2.71 36.79
N ARG A 33 -11.17 -3.91 36.23
CA ARG A 33 -11.44 -5.16 36.96
C ARG A 33 -10.42 -5.42 38.06
N THR A 34 -9.14 -5.15 37.82
CA THR A 34 -8.08 -5.22 38.85
C THR A 34 -8.43 -4.37 40.07
N ILE A 35 -9.00 -3.19 39.84
CA ILE A 35 -9.38 -2.29 40.93
C ILE A 35 -10.65 -2.78 41.63
N ARG A 36 -11.69 -3.15 40.87
CA ARG A 36 -13.01 -3.52 41.42
C ARG A 36 -13.06 -4.92 42.03
N LYS A 37 -12.47 -5.91 41.37
CA LYS A 37 -12.55 -7.34 41.73
C LYS A 37 -11.30 -7.84 42.44
N GLY A 38 -10.14 -7.24 42.19
CA GLY A 38 -8.89 -7.56 42.87
C GLY A 38 -8.27 -8.92 42.54
N LYS A 39 -8.69 -9.58 41.46
CA LYS A 39 -8.10 -10.85 41.01
C LYS A 39 -6.73 -10.59 40.36
N LEU A 40 -5.72 -11.38 40.73
CA LEU A 40 -4.38 -11.27 40.14
C LEU A 40 -4.35 -11.65 38.66
N SER A 41 -5.26 -12.52 38.21
CA SER A 41 -5.41 -12.81 36.78
C SER A 41 -5.87 -11.59 35.99
N ASP A 42 -6.75 -10.75 36.55
CA ASP A 42 -7.16 -9.50 35.90
C ASP A 42 -5.95 -8.55 35.77
N SER A 43 -5.09 -8.48 36.80
CA SER A 43 -3.83 -7.72 36.76
C SER A 43 -2.89 -8.21 35.67
N LEU A 44 -2.67 -9.51 35.59
CA LEU A 44 -1.77 -10.12 34.62
C LEU A 44 -2.26 -9.85 33.20
N ILE A 45 -3.57 -10.04 32.94
CA ILE A 45 -4.18 -9.77 31.63
C ILE A 45 -4.04 -8.31 31.25
N ALA A 46 -4.24 -7.37 32.20
CA ALA A 46 -4.02 -5.95 31.93
C ALA A 46 -2.56 -5.67 31.51
N GLY A 47 -1.60 -6.19 32.26
CA GLY A 47 -0.17 -6.01 32.00
C GLY A 47 0.26 -6.56 30.64
N VAL A 48 -0.12 -7.80 30.37
CA VAL A 48 0.14 -8.48 29.08
C VAL A 48 -0.54 -7.72 27.93
N SER A 49 -1.78 -7.26 28.10
CA SER A 49 -2.49 -6.52 27.04
C SER A 49 -1.77 -5.21 26.68
N LEU A 50 -1.38 -4.40 27.67
CA LEU A 50 -0.59 -3.19 27.41
C LEU A 50 0.76 -3.52 26.79
N GLY A 51 1.37 -4.64 27.19
CA GLY A 51 2.61 -5.15 26.62
C GLY A 51 2.49 -5.59 25.16
N ILE A 52 1.41 -6.27 24.77
CA ILE A 52 1.16 -6.61 23.37
C ILE A 52 0.89 -5.33 22.56
N CYS A 53 0.16 -4.36 23.13
CA CYS A 53 -0.01 -3.05 22.52
C CYS A 53 1.35 -2.35 22.29
N LEU A 54 2.31 -2.48 23.22
CA LEU A 54 3.67 -1.94 23.08
C LEU A 54 4.42 -2.60 21.91
N ASN A 55 4.33 -3.92 21.79
CA ASN A 55 4.94 -4.68 20.69
C ASN A 55 4.37 -4.26 19.33
N ALA A 56 3.08 -3.95 19.26
CA ALA A 56 2.46 -3.48 18.02
C ALA A 56 2.78 -2.00 17.72
N ARG A 57 2.70 -1.13 18.74
CA ARG A 57 2.84 0.34 18.63
C ARG A 57 3.35 0.95 19.94
N ILE A 58 4.66 1.16 20.01
CA ILE A 58 5.37 1.66 21.20
C ILE A 58 4.77 2.97 21.73
N LEU A 59 4.64 3.99 20.87
CA LEU A 59 4.11 5.31 21.25
C LEU A 59 2.67 5.25 21.74
N THR A 60 1.82 4.43 21.10
CA THR A 60 0.43 4.24 21.51
C THR A 60 0.35 3.66 22.92
N ALA A 61 1.14 2.61 23.21
CA ALA A 61 1.13 1.98 24.52
C ALA A 61 1.61 2.93 25.63
N ILE A 62 2.62 3.76 25.35
CA ILE A 62 3.06 4.82 26.27
C ILE A 62 1.93 5.84 26.48
N GLY A 63 1.37 6.37 25.38
CA GLY A 63 0.32 7.39 25.42
C GLY A 63 -0.93 6.94 26.17
N ILE A 64 -1.40 5.73 25.90
CA ILE A 64 -2.56 5.15 26.60
C ILE A 64 -2.20 4.80 28.04
N GLY A 65 -1.05 4.16 28.30
CA GLY A 65 -0.69 3.63 29.61
C GLY A 65 -0.32 4.68 30.65
N LEU A 66 0.20 5.84 30.23
CA LEU A 66 0.76 6.86 31.13
C LEU A 66 -0.23 7.35 32.21
N PRO A 67 -1.49 7.75 31.91
CA PRO A 67 -2.44 8.15 32.94
C PRO A 67 -2.80 7.02 33.91
N TYR A 68 -2.88 5.78 33.42
CA TYR A 68 -3.14 4.60 34.25
C TYR A 68 -1.96 4.27 35.15
N ALA A 69 -0.72 4.46 34.69
CA ALA A 69 0.48 4.30 35.50
C ALA A 69 0.52 5.32 36.65
N PHE A 70 0.23 6.60 36.36
CA PHE A 70 0.12 7.63 37.41
C PHE A 70 -0.97 7.30 38.43
N TYR A 71 -2.15 6.87 37.96
CA TYR A 71 -3.26 6.50 38.84
C TYR A 71 -2.94 5.24 39.67
N ALA A 72 -2.27 4.24 39.08
CA ALA A 72 -1.78 3.07 39.81
C ALA A 72 -0.76 3.46 40.88
N GLY A 73 0.17 4.36 40.57
CA GLY A 73 1.12 4.95 41.52
C GLY A 73 0.41 5.62 42.70
N TYR A 74 -0.56 6.49 42.41
CA TYR A 74 -1.39 7.13 43.44
C TYR A 74 -2.09 6.10 44.35
N LEU A 75 -2.66 5.04 43.79
CA LEU A 75 -3.30 3.96 44.55
C LEU A 75 -2.30 3.14 45.38
N MET A 76 -1.07 2.91 44.90
CA MET A 76 -0.02 2.25 45.67
C MET A 76 0.46 3.11 46.84
N LEU A 77 0.53 4.43 46.67
CA LEU A 77 0.93 5.36 47.73
C LEU A 77 -0.15 5.50 48.81
N THR A 78 -1.42 5.60 48.41
CA THR A 78 -2.54 5.82 49.35
C THR A 78 -3.09 4.53 49.95
N LYS A 79 -3.01 3.41 49.22
CA LYS A 79 -3.63 2.12 49.59
C LYS A 79 -2.68 0.94 49.33
N LYS A 80 -1.42 1.10 49.74
CA LYS A 80 -0.30 0.16 49.50
C LYS A 80 -0.65 -1.31 49.69
N LYS A 81 -1.17 -1.68 50.87
CA LYS A 81 -1.47 -3.08 51.24
C LYS A 81 -2.45 -3.76 50.27
N VAL A 82 -3.32 -2.99 49.63
CA VAL A 82 -4.35 -3.51 48.71
C VAL A 82 -3.81 -3.67 47.29
N TYR A 83 -3.01 -2.71 46.83
CA TYR A 83 -2.69 -2.58 45.40
C TYR A 83 -1.28 -3.00 45.00
N ILE A 84 -0.32 -3.05 45.94
CA ILE A 84 1.08 -3.31 45.58
C ILE A 84 1.28 -4.63 44.83
N LEU A 85 0.68 -5.72 45.34
CA LEU A 85 0.77 -7.03 44.67
C LEU A 85 0.05 -7.03 43.32
N ARG A 86 -1.13 -6.40 43.25
CA ARG A 86 -1.93 -6.33 42.02
C ARG A 86 -1.17 -5.62 40.90
N PHE A 87 -0.54 -4.49 41.20
CA PHE A 87 0.21 -3.76 40.20
C PHE A 87 1.60 -4.32 39.95
N ALA A 88 2.22 -5.02 40.91
CA ALA A 88 3.43 -5.80 40.66
C ALA A 88 3.19 -6.94 39.65
N VAL A 89 2.07 -7.66 39.78
CA VAL A 89 1.68 -8.70 38.81
C VAL A 89 1.39 -8.10 37.43
N MET A 90 0.72 -6.95 37.38
CA MET A 90 0.48 -6.22 36.13
C MET A 90 1.80 -5.77 35.49
N LEU A 91 2.71 -5.21 36.28
CA LEU A 91 4.03 -4.80 35.81
C LEU A 91 4.83 -6.01 35.31
N ALA A 92 4.79 -7.15 36.00
CA ALA A 92 5.44 -8.38 35.55
C ALA A 92 4.91 -8.84 34.18
N GLY A 93 3.59 -8.83 33.97
CA GLY A 93 2.97 -9.15 32.68
C GLY A 93 3.41 -8.20 31.56
N PHE A 94 3.52 -6.90 31.87
CA PHE A 94 4.04 -5.90 30.93
C PHE A 94 5.53 -6.12 30.61
N LEU A 95 6.36 -6.36 31.63
CA LEU A 95 7.81 -6.56 31.48
C LEU A 95 8.16 -7.83 30.69
N ILE A 96 7.35 -8.89 30.78
CA ILE A 96 7.52 -10.07 29.91
C ILE A 96 7.45 -9.65 28.44
N MET A 97 6.46 -8.82 28.09
CA MET A 97 6.28 -8.35 26.72
C MET A 97 7.33 -7.32 26.29
N VAL A 98 7.87 -6.52 27.22
CA VAL A 98 9.06 -5.69 26.98
C VAL A 98 10.28 -6.58 26.67
N GLY A 99 10.44 -7.68 27.41
CA GLY A 99 11.48 -8.67 27.17
C GLY A 99 11.38 -9.28 25.77
N VAL A 100 10.17 -9.67 25.35
CA VAL A 100 9.92 -10.18 23.98
C VAL A 100 10.36 -9.16 22.93
N LEU A 101 9.96 -7.89 23.06
CA LEU A 101 10.35 -6.83 22.12
C LEU A 101 11.86 -6.59 22.09
N ALA A 102 12.49 -6.51 23.26
CA ALA A 102 13.93 -6.29 23.38
C ALA A 102 14.75 -7.47 22.83
N SER A 103 14.29 -8.71 23.08
CA SER A 103 14.90 -9.92 22.51
C SER A 103 14.74 -9.95 20.99
N PHE A 104 13.56 -9.61 20.46
CA PHE A 104 13.34 -9.52 19.02
C PHE A 104 14.29 -8.51 18.38
N ASN A 105 14.36 -7.28 18.91
CA ASN A 105 15.28 -6.25 18.42
C ASN A 105 16.75 -6.66 18.51
N TYR A 106 17.16 -7.34 19.59
CA TYR A 106 18.54 -7.82 19.72
C TYR A 106 18.86 -8.90 18.67
N LEU A 107 17.95 -9.85 18.46
CA LEU A 107 18.15 -10.96 17.52
C LEU A 107 18.15 -10.49 16.06
N THR A 108 17.35 -9.48 15.70
CA THR A 108 17.25 -9.00 14.31
C THR A 108 18.19 -7.84 14.01
N ASN A 109 18.46 -6.97 14.99
CA ASN A 109 19.14 -5.68 14.76
C ASN A 109 20.41 -5.51 15.61
N GLY A 110 20.76 -6.49 16.45
CA GLY A 110 21.99 -6.49 17.27
C GLY A 110 21.94 -5.65 18.55
N HIS A 111 20.86 -4.90 18.81
CA HIS A 111 20.72 -4.08 20.02
C HIS A 111 19.26 -4.04 20.52
N PRO A 112 18.98 -4.20 21.83
CA PRO A 112 17.61 -4.34 22.34
C PRO A 112 16.72 -3.12 22.12
N MET A 113 17.29 -1.92 22.05
CA MET A 113 16.56 -0.66 21.82
C MET A 113 16.54 -0.22 20.35
N LEU A 114 17.25 -0.92 19.45
CA LEU A 114 17.28 -0.57 18.03
C LEU A 114 16.12 -1.26 17.33
N THR A 115 15.09 -0.49 16.97
CA THR A 115 13.89 -1.05 16.32
C THR A 115 14.12 -1.30 14.84
N GLY A 116 13.43 -2.29 14.28
CA GLY A 116 13.49 -2.54 12.83
C GLY A 116 13.00 -1.35 11.98
N TYR A 117 12.13 -0.52 12.55
CA TYR A 117 11.67 0.72 11.93
C TYR A 117 12.82 1.72 11.78
N GLU A 118 13.65 1.90 12.82
CA GLU A 118 14.84 2.77 12.74
C GLU A 118 15.94 2.19 11.84
N VAL A 119 16.14 0.86 11.83
CA VAL A 119 17.09 0.21 10.91
C VAL A 119 16.71 0.46 9.45
N LEU A 120 15.42 0.32 9.13
CA LEU A 120 14.94 0.48 7.76
C LEU A 120 14.92 1.95 7.30
N TRP A 121 14.53 2.86 8.19
CA TRP A 121 14.16 4.22 7.82
C TRP A 121 15.10 5.30 8.38
N GLY A 122 16.02 4.95 9.27
CA GLY A 122 16.93 5.89 9.92
C GLY A 122 16.31 6.64 11.10
N SER A 123 17.16 7.30 11.88
CA SER A 123 16.80 7.96 13.14
C SER A 123 15.96 9.22 12.98
N ASP A 124 15.93 9.83 11.78
CA ASP A 124 15.07 10.99 11.49
C ASP A 124 13.57 10.69 11.66
N HIS A 125 13.19 9.42 11.65
CA HIS A 125 11.82 8.97 11.88
C HIS A 125 11.42 8.92 13.36
N ASN A 126 12.38 9.06 14.28
CA ASN A 126 12.11 8.99 15.71
C ASN A 126 11.26 10.19 16.19
N PRO A 127 10.64 10.12 17.37
CA PRO A 127 9.99 11.28 17.98
C PRO A 127 11.02 12.32 18.42
N GLY A 128 10.75 13.59 18.16
CA GLY A 128 11.66 14.68 18.49
C GLY A 128 11.37 15.94 17.67
N PHE A 129 12.13 17.00 17.94
CA PHE A 129 12.08 18.25 17.18
C PHE A 129 13.41 18.49 16.46
N GLY A 130 13.37 19.29 15.39
CA GLY A 130 14.56 19.65 14.62
C GLY A 130 14.90 18.66 13.51
N HIS A 131 14.12 17.60 13.33
CA HIS A 131 14.27 16.61 12.27
C HIS A 131 12.91 16.13 11.76
N SER A 132 12.91 15.48 10.62
CA SER A 132 11.78 14.80 10.01
C SER A 132 12.29 13.86 8.94
N ALA A 133 11.64 12.73 8.73
CA ALA A 133 12.04 11.81 7.67
C ALA A 133 11.94 12.41 6.26
N TRP A 134 10.97 13.31 6.05
CA TRP A 134 10.82 14.05 4.81
C TRP A 134 10.07 15.36 5.03
N GLY A 135 10.32 16.32 4.13
CA GLY A 135 9.76 17.66 4.19
C GLY A 135 10.40 18.51 5.29
N GLU A 136 9.69 19.57 5.69
CA GLU A 136 10.18 20.52 6.70
C GLU A 136 10.36 19.86 8.08
N PRO A 137 11.45 20.17 8.82
CA PRO A 137 11.70 19.65 10.16
C PRO A 137 10.53 19.82 11.13
N HIS A 138 10.37 18.86 12.05
CA HIS A 138 9.33 18.97 13.07
C HIS A 138 9.65 20.04 14.09
N THR A 139 8.65 20.85 14.45
CA THR A 139 8.78 21.94 15.41
C THR A 139 7.63 21.91 16.40
N LEU A 140 7.78 22.60 17.54
CA LEU A 140 6.70 22.78 18.53
C LEU A 140 5.41 23.32 17.89
N LYS A 141 5.54 24.34 17.02
CA LYS A 141 4.42 24.93 16.29
C LYS A 141 3.73 23.89 15.40
N ARG A 142 4.52 23.10 14.65
CA ARG A 142 3.99 22.08 13.74
C ARG A 142 3.30 20.96 14.52
N GLY A 143 3.91 20.45 15.59
CA GLY A 143 3.29 19.45 16.48
C GLY A 143 1.96 19.93 17.06
N LEU A 144 1.86 21.21 17.44
CA LEU A 144 0.61 21.78 17.97
C LEU A 144 -0.48 21.82 16.89
N ILE A 145 -0.15 22.31 15.70
CA ILE A 145 -1.08 22.35 14.56
C ILE A 145 -1.56 20.93 14.20
N GLN A 146 -0.64 19.98 14.09
CA GLN A 146 -0.97 18.58 13.76
C GLN A 146 -1.92 17.96 14.79
N ASN A 147 -1.67 18.19 16.09
CA ASN A 147 -2.54 17.68 17.14
C ASN A 147 -3.93 18.32 17.15
N LEU A 148 -4.02 19.64 16.99
CA LEU A 148 -5.31 20.33 16.89
C LEU A 148 -6.10 19.84 15.67
N ASN A 149 -5.42 19.62 14.54
CA ASN A 149 -6.01 19.02 13.35
C ASN A 149 -6.51 17.60 13.61
N ASN A 150 -5.79 16.78 14.37
CA ASN A 150 -6.22 15.43 14.74
C ASN A 150 -7.46 15.45 15.66
N PHE A 151 -7.55 16.37 16.61
CA PHE A 151 -8.77 16.54 17.43
C PHE A 151 -9.96 17.02 16.60
N ASN A 152 -9.74 17.96 15.69
CA ASN A 152 -10.80 18.42 14.78
C ASN A 152 -11.26 17.28 13.86
N ALA A 153 -10.32 16.50 13.34
CA ALA A 153 -10.63 15.32 12.55
C ALA A 153 -11.40 14.27 13.37
N LEU A 154 -11.06 14.03 14.64
CA LEU A 154 -11.83 13.12 15.50
C LEU A 154 -13.30 13.56 15.63
N ASN A 155 -13.58 14.87 15.68
CA ASN A 155 -14.95 15.38 15.69
C ASN A 155 -15.73 15.00 14.43
N LYS A 156 -15.06 14.93 13.28
CA LYS A 156 -15.67 14.52 12.01
C LYS A 156 -15.75 13.00 11.90
N TYR A 157 -14.61 12.31 11.96
CA TYR A 157 -14.49 10.91 11.53
C TYR A 157 -15.06 9.90 12.53
N LEU A 158 -14.97 10.14 13.85
CA LEU A 158 -15.27 9.09 14.84
C LEU A 158 -16.66 8.46 14.66
N PHE A 159 -17.70 9.24 14.38
CA PHE A 159 -19.03 8.70 14.09
C PHE A 159 -19.61 9.11 12.73
N GLU A 160 -18.95 10.02 11.99
CA GLU A 160 -19.48 10.60 10.75
C GLU A 160 -20.90 11.17 10.92
N TRP A 161 -21.23 11.67 12.12
CA TRP A 161 -22.51 12.28 12.38
C TRP A 161 -22.62 13.67 11.75
N CYS A 162 -23.84 14.17 11.59
CA CYS A 162 -24.12 15.55 11.19
C CYS A 162 -23.87 16.59 12.31
N ILE A 163 -23.45 16.12 13.49
CA ILE A 163 -22.98 16.93 14.62
C ILE A 163 -21.57 16.47 15.01
N PRO A 164 -20.76 17.30 15.70
CA PRO A 164 -19.45 16.89 16.17
C PRO A 164 -19.50 15.61 17.01
N SER A 165 -18.68 14.62 16.67
CA SER A 165 -18.66 13.29 17.30
C SER A 165 -18.36 13.33 18.79
N THR A 166 -17.63 14.34 19.28
CA THR A 166 -17.33 14.52 20.70
C THR A 166 -18.36 15.35 21.46
N PHE A 167 -19.44 15.80 20.82
CA PHE A 167 -20.46 16.67 21.43
C PHE A 167 -20.99 16.10 22.74
N PHE A 168 -21.39 14.82 22.78
CA PHE A 168 -21.90 14.20 24.01
C PHE A 168 -20.81 13.99 25.06
N VAL A 169 -19.54 13.85 24.66
CA VAL A 169 -18.41 13.83 25.61
C VAL A 169 -18.30 15.21 26.28
N MET A 170 -18.27 16.30 25.50
CA MET A 170 -18.20 17.65 26.04
C MET A 170 -19.40 17.96 26.95
N LEU A 171 -20.61 17.65 26.50
CA LEU A 171 -21.83 17.83 27.29
C LEU A 171 -21.78 17.07 28.62
N PHE A 172 -21.24 15.84 28.60
CA PHE A 172 -21.10 15.03 29.80
C PHE A 172 -20.19 15.69 30.86
N PHE A 173 -19.04 16.23 30.44
CA PHE A 173 -18.11 16.93 31.33
C PHE A 173 -18.69 18.24 31.85
N VAL A 174 -19.37 19.02 31.01
CA VAL A 174 -20.11 20.23 31.44
C VAL A 174 -21.22 19.87 32.44
N GLY A 175 -21.83 18.70 32.30
CA GLY A 175 -22.87 18.19 33.19
C GLY A 175 -22.42 17.96 34.64
N GLY A 176 -21.12 17.88 34.93
CA GLY A 176 -20.59 17.74 36.28
C GLY A 176 -20.85 16.39 36.95
N ARG A 177 -21.19 15.35 36.18
CA ARG A 177 -21.46 13.98 36.68
C ARG A 177 -20.28 13.02 36.46
N CYS A 178 -19.09 13.57 36.28
CA CYS A 178 -17.88 12.80 36.01
C CYS A 178 -17.39 12.09 37.26
N THR A 179 -16.98 10.85 37.08
CA THR A 179 -16.27 10.05 38.07
C THR A 179 -14.77 10.07 37.78
N GLN A 180 -13.95 9.64 38.74
CA GLN A 180 -12.50 9.45 38.51
C GLN A 180 -12.20 8.56 37.29
N TRP A 181 -13.09 7.61 36.96
CA TRP A 181 -12.94 6.73 35.80
C TRP A 181 -13.11 7.48 34.48
N ASP A 182 -14.02 8.45 34.46
CA ASP A 182 -14.28 9.29 33.28
C ASP A 182 -13.08 10.21 33.01
N TYR A 183 -12.50 10.77 34.06
CA TYR A 183 -11.25 11.53 33.98
C TYR A 183 -10.09 10.67 33.49
N LEU A 184 -9.98 9.42 33.94
CA LEU A 184 -8.93 8.52 33.50
C LEU A 184 -9.09 8.14 32.01
N LEU A 185 -10.32 7.91 31.55
CA LEU A 185 -10.61 7.66 30.13
C LEU A 185 -10.25 8.87 29.26
N ILE A 186 -10.69 10.07 29.60
CA ILE A 186 -10.38 11.26 28.79
C ILE A 186 -8.89 11.61 28.86
N ALA A 187 -8.25 11.41 30.02
CA ALA A 187 -6.82 11.62 30.18
C ALA A 187 -6.01 10.71 29.24
N SER A 188 -6.44 9.46 29.01
CA SER A 188 -5.79 8.57 28.04
C SER A 188 -5.87 9.09 26.59
N THR A 189 -6.95 9.79 26.23
CA THR A 189 -7.09 10.42 24.91
C THR A 189 -6.13 11.59 24.75
N PHE A 190 -6.06 12.48 25.75
CA PHE A 190 -5.13 13.61 25.72
C PHE A 190 -3.66 13.18 25.83
N SER A 191 -3.38 12.16 26.62
CA SER A 191 -2.04 11.58 26.75
C SER A 191 -1.57 10.95 25.44
N LEU A 192 -2.44 10.26 24.70
CA LEU A 192 -2.14 9.76 23.37
C LEU A 192 -1.76 10.89 22.41
N SER A 193 -2.57 11.96 22.37
CA SER A 193 -2.25 13.15 21.56
C SER A 193 -0.95 13.82 22.01
N PHE A 194 -0.70 13.89 23.32
CA PHE A 194 0.53 14.46 23.85
C PHE A 194 1.77 13.67 23.45
N VAL A 195 1.72 12.34 23.41
CA VAL A 195 2.86 11.55 22.92
C VAL A 195 3.07 11.78 21.42
N TYR A 196 1.99 11.81 20.63
CA TYR A 196 2.08 12.08 19.20
C TYR A 196 2.41 13.54 18.84
N PHE A 197 2.38 14.46 19.81
CA PHE A 197 2.89 15.83 19.64
C PHE A 197 4.36 15.84 19.20
N PHE A 198 5.14 14.91 19.72
CA PHE A 198 6.57 14.78 19.43
C PHE A 198 6.82 13.99 18.14
N TYR A 199 5.79 13.45 17.49
CA TYR A 199 5.95 12.70 16.25
C TYR A 199 5.82 13.64 15.05
N TRP A 200 6.78 13.54 14.13
CA TRP A 200 6.94 14.50 13.05
C TRP A 200 5.85 14.40 11.96
N TYR A 201 5.29 13.20 11.77
CA TYR A 201 4.36 12.91 10.69
C TYR A 201 2.89 12.95 11.14
N GLN A 202 2.06 13.54 10.28
CA GLN A 202 0.61 13.49 10.38
C GLN A 202 0.02 13.25 8.98
N GLY A 203 -1.04 12.45 8.92
CA GLY A 203 -1.74 12.17 7.67
C GLY A 203 -3.15 11.64 7.93
N TRP A 204 -4.10 12.07 7.10
CA TRP A 204 -5.50 11.64 7.14
C TRP A 204 -5.75 10.45 6.22
N CYS A 205 -5.14 9.30 6.55
CA CYS A 205 -5.47 8.02 5.92
C CYS A 205 -6.61 7.41 6.73
N PHE A 206 -7.80 7.35 6.13
CA PHE A 206 -9.01 6.87 6.78
C PHE A 206 -9.36 7.62 8.08
N GLY A 207 -9.03 8.92 8.14
CA GLY A 207 -9.19 9.76 9.32
C GLY A 207 -7.89 9.96 10.12
N PRO A 208 -7.97 10.46 11.38
CA PRO A 208 -6.80 10.78 12.20
C PRO A 208 -6.22 9.49 12.83
N ARG A 209 -5.61 8.62 12.03
CA ARG A 209 -5.19 7.27 12.45
C ARG A 209 -4.31 7.21 13.70
N PHE A 210 -3.48 8.21 13.98
CA PHE A 210 -2.66 8.25 15.21
C PHE A 210 -3.48 8.47 16.49
N MET A 211 -4.74 8.88 16.35
CA MET A 211 -5.70 8.98 17.44
C MET A 211 -6.68 7.79 17.45
N TYR A 212 -6.46 6.76 16.64
CA TYR A 212 -7.41 5.65 16.49
C TYR A 212 -7.72 4.95 17.81
N GLU A 213 -6.72 4.73 18.66
CA GLU A 213 -6.88 4.02 19.92
C GLU A 213 -7.65 4.83 20.97
N SER A 214 -7.80 6.16 20.76
CA SER A 214 -8.72 6.99 21.54
C SER A 214 -10.20 6.70 21.26
N ALA A 215 -10.53 5.95 20.20
CA ALA A 215 -11.89 5.52 19.94
C ALA A 215 -12.47 4.72 21.12
N CYS A 216 -11.67 3.87 21.78
CA CYS A 216 -12.11 3.11 22.96
C CYS A 216 -12.63 4.03 24.09
N PRO A 217 -11.81 4.94 24.67
CA PRO A 217 -12.30 5.84 25.71
C PRO A 217 -13.39 6.80 25.22
N LEU A 218 -13.28 7.34 23.99
CA LEU A 218 -14.26 8.31 23.48
C LEU A 218 -15.63 7.68 23.23
N ILE A 219 -15.71 6.44 22.75
CA ILE A 219 -16.99 5.72 22.56
C ILE A 219 -17.68 5.48 23.92
N LEU A 220 -16.91 5.07 24.94
CA LEU A 220 -17.45 4.87 26.29
C LEU A 220 -17.95 6.19 26.90
N LEU A 221 -17.19 7.27 26.76
CA LEU A 221 -17.58 8.60 27.24
C LEU A 221 -18.78 9.15 26.47
N THR A 222 -18.87 8.90 25.16
CA THR A 222 -20.02 9.28 24.34
C THR A 222 -21.29 8.56 24.82
N ALA A 223 -21.19 7.25 25.08
CA ALA A 223 -22.32 6.49 25.61
C ALA A 223 -22.79 7.02 26.98
N ARG A 224 -21.85 7.34 27.88
CA ARG A 224 -22.17 7.99 29.16
C ARG A 224 -22.82 9.36 28.95
N GLY A 225 -22.31 10.16 28.03
CA GLY A 225 -22.90 11.45 27.69
C GLY A 225 -24.33 11.35 27.20
N ILE A 226 -24.61 10.42 26.29
CA ILE A 226 -25.97 10.14 25.80
C ILE A 226 -26.89 9.72 26.97
N ILE A 227 -26.46 8.75 27.79
CA ILE A 227 -27.27 8.25 28.92
C ILE A 227 -27.62 9.36 29.92
N HIS A 228 -26.66 10.25 30.21
CA HIS A 228 -26.85 11.33 31.19
C HIS A 228 -27.41 12.63 30.61
N THR A 229 -27.50 12.77 29.29
CA THR A 229 -28.00 13.99 28.63
C THR A 229 -29.37 14.45 29.17
N PRO A 230 -30.39 13.57 29.34
CA PRO A 230 -31.68 13.99 29.88
C PRO A 230 -31.58 14.60 31.29
N ASP A 231 -30.70 14.06 32.14
CA ASP A 231 -30.49 14.56 33.49
C ASP A 231 -29.71 15.88 33.47
N ILE A 232 -28.75 16.05 32.54
CA ILE A 232 -27.99 17.30 32.36
C ILE A 232 -28.92 18.43 31.88
N VAL A 233 -29.74 18.16 30.86
CA VAL A 233 -30.69 19.12 30.29
C VAL A 233 -31.73 19.55 31.32
N LYS A 234 -32.21 18.63 32.16
CA LYS A 234 -33.19 18.97 33.19
C LYS A 234 -32.58 19.79 34.34
N GLU A 235 -31.42 19.39 34.86
CA GLU A 235 -30.85 20.02 36.06
C GLU A 235 -30.04 21.28 35.75
N LYS A 236 -29.25 21.30 34.68
CA LYS A 236 -28.41 22.47 34.33
C LYS A 236 -29.11 23.47 33.42
N PHE A 237 -29.93 22.99 32.48
CA PHE A 237 -30.61 23.85 31.51
C PHE A 237 -32.09 24.08 31.87
N GLN A 238 -32.54 23.62 33.04
CA GLN A 238 -33.88 23.87 33.60
C GLN A 238 -35.03 23.58 32.63
N SER A 239 -34.88 22.56 31.78
CA SER A 239 -35.89 22.21 30.77
C SER A 239 -37.21 21.79 31.42
N LYS A 240 -38.32 22.32 30.90
CA LYS A 240 -39.69 21.95 31.31
C LYS A 240 -40.14 20.58 30.79
N LEU A 241 -39.40 19.98 29.87
CA LEU A 241 -39.74 18.68 29.29
C LEU A 241 -39.59 17.55 30.32
N SER A 242 -40.44 16.52 30.20
CA SER A 242 -40.30 15.29 30.98
C SER A 242 -39.01 14.55 30.59
N LYS A 243 -38.44 13.75 31.50
CA LYS A 243 -37.26 12.92 31.18
C LYS A 243 -37.56 11.92 30.05
N GLY A 244 -38.80 11.44 29.97
CA GLY A 244 -39.27 10.56 28.89
C GLY A 244 -39.21 11.26 27.52
N ASN A 245 -39.74 12.48 27.44
CA ASN A 245 -39.71 13.27 26.21
C ASN A 245 -38.27 13.60 25.79
N LEU A 246 -37.40 13.97 26.74
CA LEU A 246 -35.97 14.22 26.46
C LEU A 246 -35.27 12.98 25.92
N ARG A 247 -35.54 11.79 26.48
CA ARG A 247 -35.00 10.52 25.96
C ARG A 247 -35.51 10.24 24.54
N TYR A 248 -36.80 10.44 24.30
CA TYR A 248 -37.40 10.27 22.98
C TYR A 248 -36.76 11.19 21.93
N PHE A 249 -36.66 12.50 22.21
CA PHE A 249 -36.00 13.44 21.29
C PHE A 249 -34.51 13.11 21.07
N LEU A 250 -33.81 12.72 22.13
CA LEU A 250 -32.41 12.31 22.02
C LEU A 250 -32.25 11.06 21.13
N SER A 251 -33.13 10.07 21.29
CA SER A 251 -33.16 8.89 20.42
C SER A 251 -33.43 9.27 18.96
N LEU A 252 -34.34 10.22 18.68
CA LEU A 252 -34.57 10.72 17.33
C LEU A 252 -33.33 11.41 16.74
N ILE A 253 -32.68 12.29 17.51
CA ILE A 253 -31.45 12.99 17.08
C ILE A 253 -30.34 11.98 16.75
N ILE A 254 -30.10 11.00 17.63
CA ILE A 254 -29.07 9.99 17.41
C ILE A 254 -29.43 9.10 16.21
N SER A 255 -30.69 8.70 16.08
CA SER A 255 -31.14 7.88 14.94
C SER A 255 -30.97 8.65 13.62
N PHE A 256 -31.28 9.94 13.61
CA PHE A 256 -31.04 10.81 12.46
C PHE A 256 -29.54 10.93 12.15
N CYS A 257 -28.70 11.16 13.15
CA CYS A 257 -27.24 11.22 12.99
C CYS A 257 -26.67 9.91 12.43
N VAL A 258 -27.14 8.76 12.92
CA VAL A 258 -26.74 7.43 12.41
C VAL A 258 -27.25 7.21 11.00
N CYS A 259 -28.48 7.62 10.66
CA CYS A 259 -28.98 7.53 9.28
C CYS A 259 -28.16 8.39 8.32
N VAL A 260 -27.84 9.64 8.68
CA VAL A 260 -26.98 10.50 7.85
C VAL A 260 -25.59 9.89 7.70
N ALA A 261 -25.01 9.35 8.77
CA ALA A 261 -23.73 8.68 8.71
C ALA A 261 -23.75 7.50 7.72
N LEU A 262 -24.71 6.59 7.86
CA LEU A 262 -24.76 5.35 7.07
C LEU A 262 -25.26 5.54 5.63
N CYS A 263 -26.20 6.46 5.41
CA CYS A 263 -26.83 6.65 4.09
C CYS A 263 -26.16 7.73 3.25
N VAL A 264 -25.37 8.63 3.85
CA VAL A 264 -24.74 9.76 3.14
C VAL A 264 -23.23 9.74 3.31
N ASN A 265 -22.72 9.87 4.53
CA ASN A 265 -21.28 10.07 4.73
C ASN A 265 -20.45 8.81 4.44
N VAL A 266 -20.89 7.64 4.89
CA VAL A 266 -20.20 6.36 4.67
C VAL A 266 -20.12 6.01 3.17
N PRO A 267 -21.20 6.08 2.38
CA PRO A 267 -21.13 5.85 0.93
C PRO A 267 -20.14 6.78 0.22
N VAL A 268 -20.07 8.06 0.63
CA VAL A 268 -19.09 9.01 0.08
C VAL A 268 -17.67 8.58 0.41
N LEU A 269 -17.40 8.15 1.65
CA LEU A 269 -16.09 7.64 2.04
C LEU A 269 -15.72 6.35 1.34
N ILE A 270 -16.68 5.42 1.17
CA ILE A 270 -16.46 4.18 0.43
C ILE A 270 -16.06 4.51 -1.00
N LYS A 271 -16.79 5.38 -1.69
CA LYS A 271 -16.44 5.80 -3.06
C LYS A 271 -15.06 6.47 -3.13
N LEU A 272 -14.72 7.29 -2.14
CA LEU A 272 -13.40 7.93 -2.08
C LEU A 272 -12.26 6.91 -1.90
N TYR A 273 -12.51 5.81 -1.20
CA TYR A 273 -11.49 4.81 -0.84
C TYR A 273 -11.50 3.57 -1.74
N SER A 274 -12.55 3.32 -2.53
CA SER A 274 -12.72 2.10 -3.32
C SER A 274 -12.01 2.11 -4.67
N ASP A 275 -11.83 3.28 -5.27
CA ASP A 275 -11.42 3.39 -6.67
C ASP A 275 -9.89 3.31 -6.80
N ASP A 276 -9.20 4.36 -6.36
CA ASP A 276 -7.76 4.40 -6.21
C ASP A 276 -7.42 5.29 -5.01
N TYR A 277 -6.87 4.68 -3.97
CA TYR A 277 -6.42 5.42 -2.80
C TYR A 277 -4.92 5.24 -2.60
N TRP A 278 -4.15 6.25 -3.02
CA TRP A 278 -2.67 6.27 -2.98
C TRP A 278 -2.02 5.16 -3.84
N GLY A 279 -2.61 4.87 -5.01
CA GLY A 279 -2.14 3.83 -5.92
C GLY A 279 -2.58 2.42 -5.54
N VAL A 280 -3.35 2.27 -4.46
CA VAL A 280 -3.97 1.00 -4.07
C VAL A 280 -5.29 0.85 -4.81
N ASN A 281 -5.37 -0.11 -5.73
CA ASN A 281 -6.54 -0.39 -6.55
C ASN A 281 -6.69 -1.90 -6.84
N THR A 282 -7.70 -2.27 -7.65
CA THR A 282 -8.03 -3.67 -7.97
C THR A 282 -7.77 -4.05 -9.43
N GLU A 283 -7.04 -3.24 -10.20
CA GLU A 283 -6.87 -3.42 -11.64
C GLU A 283 -6.20 -4.76 -11.99
N VAL A 284 -5.14 -5.13 -11.26
CA VAL A 284 -4.40 -6.38 -11.48
C VAL A 284 -5.29 -7.60 -11.17
N GLN A 285 -6.06 -7.54 -10.09
CA GLN A 285 -6.97 -8.60 -9.66
C GLN A 285 -8.09 -8.79 -10.69
N GLN A 286 -8.70 -7.70 -11.14
CA GLN A 286 -9.74 -7.73 -12.17
C GLN A 286 -9.20 -8.28 -13.49
N ALA A 287 -7.96 -7.96 -13.85
CA ALA A 287 -7.32 -8.50 -15.04
C ALA A 287 -7.05 -10.01 -14.93
N ILE A 288 -6.59 -10.49 -13.78
CA ILE A 288 -6.41 -11.93 -13.52
C ILE A 288 -7.74 -12.69 -13.63
N GLU A 289 -8.81 -12.15 -13.04
CA GLU A 289 -10.15 -12.74 -13.12
C GLU A 289 -10.68 -12.74 -14.57
N ARG A 290 -10.46 -11.66 -15.32
CA ARG A 290 -10.87 -11.51 -16.72
C ARG A 290 -10.16 -12.52 -17.63
N GLU A 291 -8.84 -12.64 -17.49
CA GLU A 291 -8.01 -13.59 -18.26
C GLU A 291 -8.11 -15.02 -17.73
N LYS A 292 -8.80 -15.24 -16.60
CA LYS A 292 -8.98 -16.54 -15.93
C LYS A 292 -7.65 -17.24 -15.66
N LEU A 293 -6.66 -16.49 -15.18
CA LEU A 293 -5.35 -17.05 -14.87
C LEU A 293 -5.44 -17.95 -13.64
N SER A 294 -4.68 -19.03 -13.68
CA SER A 294 -4.61 -20.05 -12.64
C SER A 294 -3.19 -20.59 -12.56
N ASN A 295 -2.76 -21.02 -11.37
CA ASN A 295 -1.44 -21.62 -11.14
C ASN A 295 -0.28 -20.78 -11.70
N ALA A 296 -0.20 -19.52 -11.28
CA ALA A 296 0.68 -18.53 -11.89
C ALA A 296 1.44 -17.66 -10.88
N VAL A 297 2.61 -17.17 -11.31
CA VAL A 297 3.36 -16.09 -10.66
C VAL A 297 3.18 -14.82 -11.49
N VAL A 298 2.64 -13.77 -10.88
CA VAL A 298 2.36 -12.49 -11.54
C VAL A 298 3.31 -11.43 -10.98
N PHE A 299 4.24 -10.99 -11.84
CA PHE A 299 5.17 -9.90 -11.58
C PHE A 299 4.45 -8.57 -11.79
N VAL A 300 4.34 -7.77 -10.73
CA VAL A 300 3.58 -6.51 -10.72
C VAL A 300 4.55 -5.34 -10.78
N ASN A 301 4.47 -4.59 -11.88
CA ASN A 301 5.24 -3.37 -12.12
C ASN A 301 4.53 -2.12 -11.57
N SER A 302 3.19 -2.15 -11.47
CA SER A 302 2.41 -1.14 -10.76
C SER A 302 2.62 -1.19 -9.24
N TYR A 303 1.86 -0.40 -8.47
CA TYR A 303 2.04 -0.35 -7.01
C TYR A 303 1.79 -1.71 -6.35
N TYR A 304 2.87 -2.39 -5.96
CA TYR A 304 2.83 -3.75 -5.39
C TYR A 304 2.00 -3.86 -4.11
N GLY A 305 1.82 -2.76 -3.37
CA GLY A 305 0.97 -2.74 -2.18
C GLY A 305 -0.49 -3.14 -2.45
N SER A 306 -0.98 -3.01 -3.68
CA SER A 306 -2.32 -3.43 -4.11
C SER A 306 -2.56 -4.93 -4.02
N VAL A 307 -1.50 -5.73 -4.14
CA VAL A 307 -1.60 -7.19 -4.26
C VAL A 307 -0.88 -7.94 -3.14
N LEU A 308 0.02 -7.29 -2.39
CA LEU A 308 0.82 -7.92 -1.34
C LEU A 308 -0.01 -8.73 -0.34
N ALA A 309 -1.16 -8.18 0.10
CA ALA A 309 -2.02 -8.81 1.10
C ALA A 309 -2.82 -10.00 0.56
N LEU A 310 -2.81 -10.24 -0.75
CA LEU A 310 -3.51 -11.36 -1.39
C LEU A 310 -2.69 -12.64 -1.38
N ASN A 311 -1.37 -12.54 -1.18
CA ASN A 311 -0.52 -13.71 -1.06
C ASN A 311 -0.76 -14.44 0.26
N SER A 312 -0.77 -15.76 0.22
CA SER A 312 -0.66 -16.53 1.45
C SER A 312 0.72 -16.31 2.08
N PRO A 313 0.85 -16.35 3.42
CA PRO A 313 2.14 -16.23 4.09
C PRO A 313 3.16 -17.32 3.68
N GLN A 314 2.66 -18.45 3.17
CA GLN A 314 3.45 -19.59 2.69
C GLN A 314 3.80 -19.48 1.19
N LEU A 315 3.26 -18.49 0.48
CA LEU A 315 3.39 -18.34 -0.98
C LEU A 315 2.97 -19.60 -1.74
N ASP A 316 1.86 -20.21 -1.31
CA ASP A 316 1.27 -21.43 -1.87
C ASP A 316 -0.11 -21.19 -2.53
N SER A 317 -0.53 -19.94 -2.64
CA SER A 317 -1.76 -19.54 -3.33
C SER A 317 -1.75 -19.92 -4.82
N GLU A 318 -2.93 -20.04 -5.42
CA GLU A 318 -3.08 -20.34 -6.85
C GLU A 318 -2.40 -19.27 -7.73
N ILE A 319 -2.53 -18.02 -7.31
CA ILE A 319 -1.79 -16.89 -7.88
C ILE A 319 -0.82 -16.37 -6.83
N ILE A 320 0.44 -16.25 -7.21
CA ILE A 320 1.49 -15.64 -6.39
C ILE A 320 1.83 -14.30 -7.02
N TYR A 321 1.57 -13.23 -6.29
CA TYR A 321 1.93 -11.88 -6.72
C TYR A 321 3.33 -11.55 -6.24
N VAL A 322 4.16 -11.01 -7.11
CA VAL A 322 5.53 -10.59 -6.75
C VAL A 322 5.81 -9.23 -7.34
N ARG A 323 6.63 -8.45 -6.65
CA ARG A 323 7.10 -7.17 -7.19
C ARG A 323 8.01 -7.46 -8.39
N ASP A 324 7.78 -6.77 -9.51
CA ASP A 324 8.72 -6.78 -10.63
C ASP A 324 10.04 -6.11 -10.22
N LEU A 325 11.13 -6.87 -10.26
CA LEU A 325 12.50 -6.46 -9.98
C LEU A 325 13.42 -6.63 -11.21
N GLY A 326 12.85 -6.73 -12.42
CA GLY A 326 13.61 -6.94 -13.65
C GLY A 326 14.34 -8.29 -13.62
N VAL A 327 15.65 -8.31 -13.91
CA VAL A 327 16.48 -9.52 -13.98
C VAL A 327 16.34 -10.48 -12.79
N LYS A 328 16.03 -9.95 -11.60
CA LYS A 328 15.85 -10.76 -10.37
C LYS A 328 14.56 -11.59 -10.37
N ASN A 329 13.61 -11.31 -11.27
CA ASN A 329 12.37 -12.07 -11.40
C ASN A 329 12.62 -13.54 -11.72
N LYS A 330 13.73 -13.82 -12.43
CA LYS A 330 14.17 -15.19 -12.70
C LYS A 330 14.31 -16.03 -11.43
N LEU A 331 14.75 -15.46 -10.31
CA LEU A 331 14.87 -16.19 -9.05
C LEU A 331 13.52 -16.75 -8.57
N MET A 332 12.43 -16.02 -8.80
CA MET A 332 11.08 -16.50 -8.49
C MET A 332 10.60 -17.54 -9.50
N MET A 333 10.98 -17.40 -10.77
CA MET A 333 10.66 -18.38 -11.81
C MET A 333 11.37 -19.71 -11.57
N ASP A 334 12.66 -19.67 -11.25
CA ASP A 334 13.46 -20.85 -10.93
C ASP A 334 12.98 -21.53 -9.63
N TYR A 335 12.40 -20.77 -8.69
CA TYR A 335 11.82 -21.32 -7.46
C TYR A 335 10.43 -21.95 -7.67
N TYR A 336 9.65 -21.44 -8.62
CA TYR A 336 8.32 -21.95 -9.00
C TYR A 336 8.27 -22.41 -10.47
N PRO A 337 9.12 -23.37 -10.88
CA PRO A 337 9.26 -23.78 -12.28
C PRO A 337 7.98 -24.36 -12.88
N GLU A 338 7.06 -24.85 -12.04
CA GLU A 338 5.78 -25.45 -12.42
C GLU A 338 4.67 -24.42 -12.71
N ARG A 339 4.90 -23.14 -12.42
CA ARG A 339 3.91 -22.06 -12.59
C ARG A 339 4.07 -21.37 -13.95
N LYS A 340 2.97 -20.81 -14.44
CA LYS A 340 3.01 -19.85 -15.55
C LYS A 340 3.42 -18.47 -15.04
N TYR A 341 4.07 -17.66 -15.86
CA TYR A 341 4.55 -16.34 -15.44
C TYR A 341 3.88 -15.23 -16.23
N TYR A 342 3.54 -14.15 -15.55
CA TYR A 342 2.93 -12.98 -16.17
C TYR A 342 3.54 -11.70 -15.65
N LEU A 343 3.63 -10.68 -16.50
CA LEU A 343 3.93 -9.30 -16.12
C LEU A 343 2.63 -8.50 -16.14
N ALA A 344 2.34 -7.81 -15.04
CA ALA A 344 1.17 -6.96 -14.88
C ALA A 344 1.58 -5.49 -14.69
N SER A 345 1.02 -4.61 -15.52
CA SER A 345 1.13 -3.16 -15.41
C SER A 345 -0.27 -2.56 -15.31
N GLY A 346 -0.77 -2.40 -14.09
CA GLY A 346 -2.18 -2.06 -13.87
C GLY A 346 -3.09 -3.17 -14.38
N GLY A 347 -4.04 -2.83 -15.25
CA GLY A 347 -4.98 -3.78 -15.86
C GLY A 347 -4.42 -4.59 -17.04
N ASP A 348 -3.21 -4.26 -17.52
CA ASP A 348 -2.57 -4.96 -18.63
C ASP A 348 -1.75 -6.14 -18.10
N ILE A 349 -2.03 -7.34 -18.61
CA ILE A 349 -1.33 -8.57 -18.24
C ILE A 349 -0.78 -9.25 -19.49
N GLN A 350 0.50 -9.62 -19.42
CA GLN A 350 1.21 -10.29 -20.50
C GLN A 350 1.90 -11.55 -19.96
N GLU A 351 1.75 -12.69 -20.65
CA GLU A 351 2.54 -13.90 -20.35
C GLU A 351 4.03 -13.62 -20.63
N ILE A 352 4.87 -13.98 -19.67
CA ILE A 352 6.33 -13.87 -19.78
C ILE A 352 6.97 -15.23 -19.51
N PHE A 353 8.26 -15.34 -19.80
CA PHE A 353 8.96 -16.61 -19.72
C PHE A 353 10.36 -16.41 -19.12
N SER A 354 10.94 -17.46 -18.53
CA SER A 354 12.23 -17.38 -17.83
C SER A 354 13.38 -16.87 -18.69
N PHE A 355 13.39 -17.23 -19.98
CA PHE A 355 14.46 -16.79 -20.88
C PHE A 355 14.44 -15.30 -21.19
N TYR A 356 13.32 -14.60 -20.92
CA TYR A 356 13.28 -13.14 -20.94
C TYR A 356 14.32 -12.52 -19.99
N TYR A 357 14.78 -13.30 -19.00
CA TYR A 357 15.75 -12.85 -17.99
C TYR A 357 17.16 -13.42 -18.12
N ASP A 358 17.42 -14.44 -18.93
CA ASP A 358 18.74 -15.08 -19.03
C ASP A 358 19.32 -15.19 -20.45
N ASP A 359 18.63 -14.65 -21.46
CA ASP A 359 19.07 -14.64 -22.86
C ASP A 359 19.35 -16.06 -23.44
N THR A 360 18.78 -17.10 -22.83
CA THR A 360 18.90 -18.50 -23.30
C THR A 360 17.90 -18.86 -24.40
N GLY A 361 17.04 -17.93 -24.80
CA GLY A 361 16.10 -18.14 -25.90
C GLY A 361 16.84 -18.29 -27.23
N GLU A 362 16.45 -19.28 -28.03
CA GLU A 362 16.99 -19.39 -29.38
C GLU A 362 16.53 -18.20 -30.24
N LEU A 363 17.50 -17.49 -30.82
CA LEU A 363 17.22 -16.38 -31.72
C LEU A 363 16.48 -16.90 -32.95
N ALA A 364 15.35 -16.27 -33.26
CA ALA A 364 14.54 -16.63 -34.43
C ALA A 364 15.26 -16.35 -35.74
N VAL A 365 16.09 -15.31 -35.72
CA VAL A 365 16.78 -14.75 -36.88
C VAL A 365 18.28 -14.84 -36.65
N LYS A 366 19.03 -15.12 -37.72
CA LYS A 366 20.49 -15.02 -37.71
C LYS A 366 20.91 -13.63 -37.23
N ASN A 367 21.74 -13.57 -36.19
CA ASN A 367 22.16 -12.32 -35.56
C ASN A 367 20.95 -11.43 -35.14
N GLY A 368 19.86 -12.06 -34.70
CA GLY A 368 18.66 -11.36 -34.25
C GLY A 368 18.85 -10.54 -32.96
N GLY A 369 19.94 -10.76 -32.23
CA GLY A 369 20.35 -10.00 -31.05
C GLY A 369 21.45 -8.97 -31.30
N PHE A 370 21.96 -8.85 -32.53
CA PHE A 370 22.97 -7.86 -32.95
C PHE A 370 24.35 -7.88 -32.24
N GLU A 371 24.61 -8.88 -31.40
CA GLU A 371 25.85 -9.01 -30.62
C GLU A 371 27.12 -9.23 -31.46
N THR A 372 27.02 -9.42 -32.78
CA THR A 372 28.18 -9.41 -33.68
C THR A 372 28.71 -8.00 -33.94
N GLY A 373 27.98 -6.95 -33.53
CA GLY A 373 28.28 -5.55 -33.84
C GLY A 373 28.01 -5.19 -35.31
N THR A 374 27.34 -6.07 -36.06
CA THR A 374 27.03 -5.90 -37.49
C THR A 374 25.54 -6.16 -37.75
N LEU A 375 25.06 -5.79 -38.94
CA LEU A 375 23.73 -6.13 -39.44
C LEU A 375 23.74 -7.40 -40.30
N ASP A 376 24.67 -8.32 -40.06
CA ASP A 376 24.70 -9.58 -40.78
C ASP A 376 23.39 -10.35 -40.60
N GLY A 377 22.83 -10.91 -41.67
CA GLY A 377 21.50 -11.53 -41.64
C GLY A 377 20.34 -10.53 -41.76
N TRP A 378 20.63 -9.25 -41.98
CA TRP A 378 19.65 -8.20 -42.23
C TRP A 378 20.00 -7.40 -43.49
N GLN A 379 19.02 -7.17 -44.36
CA GLN A 379 19.10 -6.30 -45.53
C GLN A 379 18.52 -4.94 -45.15
N VAL A 380 19.30 -3.87 -45.32
CA VAL A 380 18.89 -2.50 -45.01
C VAL A 380 18.58 -1.74 -46.30
N ASP A 381 17.47 -1.01 -46.30
CA ASP A 381 17.11 -0.03 -47.32
C ASP A 381 16.89 1.34 -46.65
N GLY A 382 17.38 2.41 -47.28
CA GLY A 382 17.50 3.74 -46.68
C GLY A 382 18.76 3.95 -45.83
N ASN A 383 18.84 5.09 -45.14
CA ASN A 383 20.01 5.54 -44.38
C ASN A 383 19.75 5.71 -42.87
N ALA A 384 18.60 5.23 -42.37
CA ALA A 384 18.22 5.35 -40.96
C ALA A 384 18.97 4.35 -40.05
N TRP A 385 19.07 3.09 -40.47
CA TRP A 385 19.43 1.99 -39.57
C TRP A 385 20.93 1.87 -39.31
N GLY A 386 21.29 1.62 -38.04
CA GLY A 386 22.63 1.25 -37.63
C GLY A 386 22.67 0.46 -36.32
N ILE A 387 23.85 -0.12 -36.03
CA ILE A 387 24.15 -0.75 -34.74
C ILE A 387 24.66 0.31 -33.76
N THR A 388 24.21 0.22 -32.52
CA THR A 388 24.66 1.08 -31.42
C THR A 388 24.77 0.32 -30.10
N ASP A 389 25.60 0.83 -29.21
CA ASP A 389 25.81 0.41 -27.82
C ASP A 389 25.18 1.40 -26.81
N ARG A 390 24.28 2.27 -27.29
CA ARG A 390 23.63 3.29 -26.47
C ARG A 390 22.83 2.66 -25.33
N GLU A 391 23.14 3.02 -24.10
CA GLU A 391 22.43 2.46 -22.95
C GLU A 391 20.93 2.83 -22.99
N ARG A 392 20.07 1.80 -23.03
CA ARG A 392 18.60 1.92 -22.95
C ARG A 392 18.08 1.07 -21.79
N GLY A 393 17.02 1.50 -21.13
CA GLY A 393 16.33 0.65 -20.15
C GLY A 393 15.80 -0.62 -20.81
N GLY A 394 15.89 -1.78 -20.16
CA GLY A 394 15.42 -3.06 -20.72
C GLY A 394 16.29 -3.66 -21.84
N TRP A 395 17.33 -2.94 -22.28
CA TRP A 395 18.34 -3.47 -23.20
C TRP A 395 19.19 -4.56 -22.53
N ARG A 396 19.60 -5.52 -23.35
CA ARG A 396 20.42 -6.68 -22.96
C ARG A 396 21.44 -6.92 -24.05
N GLY A 397 22.68 -7.23 -23.67
CA GLY A 397 23.79 -7.38 -24.61
C GLY A 397 24.67 -6.13 -24.67
N ASN A 398 25.53 -6.08 -25.68
CA ASN A 398 26.47 -4.98 -25.94
C ASN A 398 26.05 -4.14 -27.14
N PHE A 399 25.13 -4.64 -27.97
CA PHE A 399 24.67 -3.94 -29.16
C PHE A 399 23.16 -4.09 -29.36
N HIS A 400 22.57 -3.18 -30.12
CA HIS A 400 21.20 -3.28 -30.64
C HIS A 400 21.10 -2.43 -31.92
N ALA A 401 20.03 -2.64 -32.69
CA ALA A 401 19.77 -1.86 -33.90
C ALA A 401 18.76 -0.75 -33.63
N GLU A 402 19.09 0.50 -33.99
CA GLU A 402 18.14 1.63 -33.96
C GLU A 402 18.15 2.37 -35.30
N SER A 403 16.98 2.83 -35.75
CA SER A 403 16.88 3.78 -36.85
C SER A 403 17.31 5.20 -36.46
N LEU A 404 17.37 5.50 -35.16
CA LEU A 404 17.84 6.79 -34.64
C LEU A 404 19.33 7.04 -34.92
N VAL A 405 20.10 6.03 -35.33
CA VAL A 405 21.49 6.18 -35.75
C VAL A 405 21.61 7.11 -36.96
N GLY A 406 20.64 7.05 -37.89
CA GLY A 406 20.55 7.97 -39.02
C GLY A 406 19.92 9.32 -38.69
N GLY A 407 19.46 9.51 -37.45
CA GLY A 407 18.77 10.71 -36.97
C GLY A 407 17.25 10.68 -37.21
N GLU A 408 16.55 11.63 -36.59
CA GLU A 408 15.08 11.74 -36.55
C GLU A 408 14.43 12.09 -37.90
N GLU A 409 15.23 12.47 -38.91
CA GLU A 409 14.76 12.81 -40.26
C GLU A 409 14.95 11.66 -41.26
N ALA A 410 15.74 10.64 -40.90
CA ALA A 410 16.06 9.53 -41.79
C ALA A 410 15.00 8.44 -41.66
N THR A 411 14.42 8.04 -42.80
CA THR A 411 13.51 6.89 -42.88
C THR A 411 14.23 5.71 -43.52
N GLY A 412 13.78 4.50 -43.23
CA GLY A 412 14.33 3.31 -43.84
C GLY A 412 13.76 2.04 -43.24
N MET A 413 14.16 0.91 -43.78
CA MET A 413 13.70 -0.38 -43.31
C MET A 413 14.84 -1.39 -43.24
N MET A 414 14.72 -2.32 -42.31
CA MET A 414 15.55 -3.52 -42.28
C MET A 414 14.69 -4.76 -42.42
N LYS A 415 15.19 -5.71 -43.23
CA LYS A 415 14.55 -6.98 -43.52
C LYS A 415 15.46 -8.12 -43.07
N SER A 416 14.93 -9.04 -42.27
CA SER A 416 15.70 -10.21 -41.83
C SER A 416 15.91 -11.22 -42.95
N ASP A 417 16.90 -12.09 -42.77
CA ASP A 417 16.94 -13.41 -43.41
C ASP A 417 15.65 -14.19 -43.10
N MET A 418 15.29 -15.09 -44.01
CA MET A 418 14.12 -15.95 -43.83
C MET A 418 14.38 -17.03 -42.79
N PHE A 419 13.39 -17.31 -41.95
CA PHE A 419 13.43 -18.37 -40.96
C PHE A 419 12.12 -19.17 -40.94
N THR A 420 12.16 -20.38 -40.38
CA THR A 420 10.97 -21.23 -40.23
C THR A 420 10.40 -21.04 -38.84
N VAL A 421 9.08 -20.87 -38.74
CA VAL A 421 8.40 -20.83 -37.45
C VAL A 421 8.43 -22.22 -36.82
N THR A 422 9.09 -22.38 -35.69
CA THR A 422 9.25 -23.67 -35.00
C THR A 422 8.42 -23.77 -33.73
N GLY A 423 8.15 -22.63 -33.08
CA GLY A 423 7.46 -22.58 -31.80
C GLY A 423 6.11 -21.87 -31.84
N ARG A 424 5.37 -21.96 -30.73
CA ARG A 424 4.08 -21.29 -30.50
C ARG A 424 4.17 -19.77 -30.52
N LEU A 425 5.25 -19.18 -30.02
CA LEU A 425 5.38 -17.72 -29.89
C LEU A 425 6.64 -17.17 -30.57
N ILE A 426 6.53 -15.93 -31.04
CA ILE A 426 7.69 -15.10 -31.40
C ILE A 426 7.74 -13.90 -30.45
N GLY A 427 8.85 -13.77 -29.72
CA GLY A 427 9.12 -12.64 -28.83
C GLY A 427 9.97 -11.58 -29.52
N ILE A 428 9.58 -10.31 -29.41
CA ILE A 428 10.21 -9.18 -30.12
C ILE A 428 10.47 -8.05 -29.13
N SER A 429 11.74 -7.73 -28.90
CA SER A 429 12.17 -6.67 -28.00
C SER A 429 12.34 -5.35 -28.77
N LEU A 430 11.42 -4.42 -28.58
CA LEU A 430 11.34 -3.16 -29.33
C LEU A 430 11.40 -1.95 -28.40
N ASN A 431 11.95 -0.85 -28.89
CA ASN A 431 11.81 0.49 -28.32
C ASN A 431 11.50 1.50 -29.43
N GLY A 432 11.34 2.77 -29.05
CA GLY A 432 11.09 3.86 -29.96
C GLY A 432 9.63 4.31 -29.98
N TRP A 433 9.31 5.10 -30.99
CA TRP A 433 8.14 5.96 -31.03
C TRP A 433 7.46 5.90 -32.40
N ASN A 434 6.13 6.05 -32.38
CA ASN A 434 5.28 6.07 -33.56
C ASN A 434 4.31 7.27 -33.47
N ARG A 435 4.67 8.41 -34.06
CA ARG A 435 3.86 9.64 -33.99
C ARG A 435 2.96 9.85 -35.20
N ASP A 436 3.25 9.24 -36.35
CA ASP A 436 2.42 9.34 -37.55
C ASP A 436 1.57 8.09 -37.79
N PRO A 437 0.26 8.13 -37.51
CA PRO A 437 -0.63 7.00 -37.82
C PRO A 437 -0.72 6.68 -39.31
N LEU A 438 -0.41 7.63 -40.21
CA LEU A 438 -0.44 7.44 -41.66
C LEU A 438 0.87 6.86 -42.19
N ARG A 439 1.98 7.04 -41.46
CA ARG A 439 3.30 6.50 -41.78
C ARG A 439 3.90 5.82 -40.55
N PRO A 440 3.31 4.69 -40.11
CA PRO A 440 3.65 4.16 -38.81
C PRO A 440 5.04 3.52 -38.80
N ASN A 441 5.76 3.78 -37.71
CA ASN A 441 6.89 2.95 -37.33
C ASN A 441 6.37 1.62 -36.83
N GLN A 442 6.91 0.52 -37.37
CA GLN A 442 6.34 -0.80 -37.13
C GLN A 442 7.32 -1.93 -37.41
N CYS A 443 7.12 -3.04 -36.74
CA CYS A 443 7.70 -4.33 -37.07
C CYS A 443 6.59 -5.26 -37.58
N VAL A 444 6.82 -5.93 -38.70
CA VAL A 444 5.86 -6.86 -39.32
C VAL A 444 6.48 -8.21 -39.60
N LEU A 445 5.71 -9.27 -39.38
CA LEU A 445 6.01 -10.63 -39.83
C LEU A 445 5.38 -10.83 -41.19
N LYS A 446 6.16 -11.26 -42.18
CA LYS A 446 5.66 -11.52 -43.53
C LYS A 446 5.89 -12.96 -43.95
N ASP A 447 4.94 -13.50 -44.70
CA ASP A 447 5.09 -14.78 -45.38
C ASP A 447 6.18 -14.69 -46.46
N SER A 448 7.07 -15.68 -46.51
CA SER A 448 8.21 -15.63 -47.44
C SER A 448 7.85 -15.81 -48.91
N LEU A 449 6.70 -16.42 -49.23
CA LEU A 449 6.27 -16.70 -50.60
C LEU A 449 5.32 -15.62 -51.12
N THR A 450 4.33 -15.24 -50.32
CA THR A 450 3.25 -14.33 -50.72
C THR A 450 3.53 -12.86 -50.38
N ASN A 451 4.49 -12.60 -49.48
CA ASN A 451 4.74 -11.28 -48.88
C ASN A 451 3.55 -10.70 -48.08
N GLU A 452 2.54 -11.52 -47.77
CA GLU A 452 1.42 -11.13 -46.92
C GLU A 452 1.91 -10.79 -45.51
N VAL A 453 1.35 -9.72 -44.92
CA VAL A 453 1.60 -9.35 -43.52
C VAL A 453 0.79 -10.28 -42.61
N LEU A 454 1.49 -11.13 -41.86
CA LEU A 454 0.90 -12.12 -40.96
C LEU A 454 0.66 -11.55 -39.56
N ARG A 455 1.57 -10.69 -39.09
CA ARG A 455 1.49 -10.00 -37.79
C ARG A 455 2.11 -8.61 -37.90
N THR A 456 1.62 -7.68 -37.10
CA THR A 456 2.12 -6.30 -37.00
C THR A 456 2.24 -5.89 -35.55
N ILE A 457 3.27 -5.12 -35.24
CA ILE A 457 3.46 -4.53 -33.93
C ILE A 457 4.06 -3.13 -34.06
N LEU A 458 3.50 -2.21 -33.26
CA LEU A 458 3.98 -0.85 -33.16
C LEU A 458 4.99 -0.74 -32.01
N PRO A 459 5.97 0.18 -32.10
CA PRO A 459 6.89 0.43 -31.01
C PRO A 459 6.13 0.89 -29.76
N PRO A 460 6.70 0.69 -28.56
CA PRO A 460 6.00 0.92 -27.31
C PRO A 460 5.84 2.41 -26.93
N ASN A 461 6.30 3.35 -27.76
CA ASN A 461 6.32 4.80 -27.47
C ASN A 461 7.12 5.13 -26.21
N GLN A 462 8.32 4.58 -26.13
CA GLN A 462 9.26 4.78 -25.03
C GLN A 462 10.69 4.46 -25.47
N ASP A 463 11.65 5.04 -24.77
CA ASP A 463 13.07 4.82 -25.02
C ASP A 463 13.56 3.45 -24.53
N ALA A 464 12.93 2.93 -23.48
CA ALA A 464 13.25 1.61 -22.93
C ALA A 464 12.70 0.49 -23.82
N PHE A 465 13.46 -0.60 -23.95
CA PHE A 465 12.99 -1.81 -24.61
C PHE A 465 11.86 -2.47 -23.83
N SER A 466 10.87 -2.95 -24.59
CA SER A 466 9.77 -3.78 -24.11
C SER A 466 9.61 -4.95 -25.06
N THR A 467 9.62 -6.17 -24.51
CA THR A 467 9.37 -7.37 -25.31
C THR A 467 7.88 -7.64 -25.39
N LYS A 468 7.38 -7.82 -26.61
CA LYS A 468 6.02 -8.26 -26.89
C LYS A 468 6.05 -9.60 -27.60
N PHE A 469 4.98 -10.39 -27.43
CA PHE A 469 4.88 -11.72 -28.02
C PHE A 469 3.75 -11.76 -29.05
N TRP A 470 4.01 -12.41 -30.19
CA TRP A 470 2.97 -12.87 -31.11
C TRP A 470 2.68 -14.34 -30.89
N ASP A 471 1.40 -14.70 -30.81
CA ASP A 471 0.97 -16.08 -31.01
C ASP A 471 1.04 -16.41 -32.51
N VAL A 472 1.88 -17.38 -32.83
CA VAL A 472 2.17 -17.87 -34.17
C VAL A 472 1.97 -19.39 -34.28
N SER A 473 1.17 -19.97 -33.38
CA SER A 473 0.81 -21.40 -33.39
C SER A 473 0.26 -21.85 -34.75
N ASP A 474 -0.51 -20.99 -35.42
CA ASP A 474 -1.10 -21.18 -36.75
C ASP A 474 -0.08 -21.13 -37.90
N LEU A 475 1.14 -20.68 -37.61
CA LEU A 475 2.22 -20.48 -38.56
C LEU A 475 3.35 -21.50 -38.41
N VAL A 476 3.28 -22.43 -37.44
CA VAL A 476 4.31 -23.46 -37.23
C VAL A 476 4.57 -24.23 -38.54
N GLY A 477 5.84 -24.36 -38.90
CA GLY A 477 6.33 -24.96 -40.14
C GLY A 477 6.36 -24.02 -41.35
N ARG A 478 5.77 -22.81 -41.27
CA ARG A 478 5.82 -21.81 -42.35
C ARG A 478 7.15 -21.07 -42.36
N LYS A 479 7.61 -20.69 -43.55
CA LYS A 479 8.82 -19.88 -43.74
C LYS A 479 8.43 -18.41 -43.86
N VAL A 480 9.02 -17.58 -43.00
CA VAL A 480 8.66 -16.16 -42.79
C VAL A 480 9.91 -15.28 -42.75
N TYR A 481 9.73 -13.97 -42.76
CA TYR A 481 10.79 -13.00 -42.46
C TYR A 481 10.22 -11.79 -41.71
N LEU A 482 11.06 -11.09 -40.98
CA LEU A 482 10.73 -9.83 -40.31
C LEU A 482 11.10 -8.63 -41.18
N MET A 483 10.29 -7.59 -41.07
CA MET A 483 10.54 -6.31 -41.69
C MET A 483 10.22 -5.21 -40.69
N ILE A 484 11.22 -4.38 -40.37
CA ILE A 484 11.13 -3.30 -39.41
C ILE A 484 11.27 -2.01 -40.19
N VAL A 485 10.31 -1.11 -40.01
CA VAL A 485 10.14 0.06 -40.85
C VAL A 485 10.12 1.29 -39.95
N ASP A 486 11.01 2.22 -40.25
CA ASP A 486 10.94 3.61 -39.82
C ASP A 486 10.44 4.46 -41.00
N ASN A 487 9.23 4.99 -40.87
CA ASN A 487 8.55 5.74 -41.92
C ASN A 487 8.07 7.11 -41.45
N ASP A 488 8.26 7.44 -40.17
CA ASP A 488 7.93 8.73 -39.57
C ASP A 488 9.10 9.68 -39.84
N ASP A 489 8.89 10.74 -40.62
CA ASP A 489 9.91 11.76 -40.88
C ASP A 489 9.68 13.01 -40.01
N ASP A 490 10.63 13.39 -39.15
CA ASP A 490 10.47 14.58 -38.28
C ASP A 490 10.59 15.92 -39.04
N THR A 491 10.78 15.89 -40.37
CA THR A 491 10.97 17.07 -41.25
C THR A 491 9.89 18.14 -41.08
N LEU A 492 8.68 17.74 -40.65
CA LEU A 492 7.53 18.62 -40.48
C LEU A 492 7.10 18.85 -39.02
N LYS A 493 7.67 18.13 -38.03
CA LYS A 493 7.09 18.03 -36.67
C LYS A 493 8.00 18.55 -35.54
N LYS A 494 9.29 18.81 -35.79
CA LYS A 494 10.28 19.50 -34.90
C LYS A 494 10.33 18.97 -33.45
N GLY A 495 9.97 17.72 -33.22
CA GLY A 495 9.70 17.21 -31.87
C GLY A 495 10.71 16.19 -31.34
N GLY A 496 11.54 15.59 -32.20
CA GLY A 496 12.17 14.29 -31.91
C GLY A 496 11.11 13.19 -31.73
N PHE A 497 11.49 11.91 -31.61
CA PHE A 497 10.60 10.74 -31.47
C PHE A 497 10.04 10.14 -32.79
N ALA A 498 10.79 10.21 -33.87
CA ALA A 498 10.54 9.53 -35.14
C ALA A 498 11.62 8.45 -35.36
N TRP A 499 11.53 7.35 -34.60
CA TRP A 499 12.48 6.24 -34.70
C TRP A 499 11.94 4.95 -34.06
N ILE A 500 12.50 3.81 -34.43
CA ILE A 500 12.22 2.49 -33.84
C ILE A 500 13.53 1.71 -33.67
N GLY A 501 13.62 0.90 -32.63
CA GLY A 501 14.76 0.02 -32.41
C GLY A 501 14.35 -1.40 -32.08
N LEU A 502 15.28 -2.33 -32.32
CA LEU A 502 15.16 -3.75 -32.06
C LEU A 502 16.38 -4.23 -31.29
N ASN A 503 16.14 -4.90 -30.17
CA ASN A 503 17.20 -5.55 -29.40
C ASN A 503 17.30 -7.04 -29.74
N ALA A 504 16.16 -7.74 -29.81
CA ALA A 504 16.18 -9.19 -29.96
C ALA A 504 14.89 -9.77 -30.53
N VAL A 505 15.01 -10.93 -31.19
CA VAL A 505 13.90 -11.74 -31.72
C VAL A 505 14.10 -13.21 -31.37
N TYR A 506 13.14 -13.82 -30.68
CA TYR A 506 13.20 -15.21 -30.21
C TYR A 506 12.02 -16.05 -30.69
N GLN A 507 12.22 -17.36 -30.90
CA GLN A 507 11.11 -18.32 -31.07
C GLN A 507 10.99 -19.22 -29.86
N LEU A 508 9.75 -19.49 -29.46
CA LEU A 508 9.42 -20.16 -28.20
C LEU A 508 8.44 -21.29 -28.48
N GLU A 509 8.74 -22.49 -28.00
CA GLU A 509 7.87 -23.67 -28.15
C GLU A 509 6.48 -23.51 -27.53
#